data_AF-A0AAD9FU30-F1
#
_entry.id   AF-A0AAD9FU30-F1
#
_cell.length_a   1.000
_cell.length_b   1.000
_cell.length_c   1.000
_cell.angle_alpha   90.00
_cell.angle_beta   90.00
_cell.angle_gamma   90.00
#
_symmetry.space_group_name_H-M   'P 1'
#
loop_
_entity.id
_entity.type
_entity.pdbx_description
1 polymer ?
#
loop_
_entity_poly.entity_id
_entity_poly.type
_entity_poly.pdbx_seq_one_letter_code
_entity_poly.pdbx_strand_id
1 'polypeptide(L)'
;MWYPDQGLWESVQKASWEDVILDEDFKGRLTSDYRSFFKSEKTYKDLAVPWKRGLIFLGGNGKTISLKAIMKDVKVPSLYVKSFHSWSGDQAGIKQIFERARAEAPCVLVLEDLDSLVNDDNRSFFLNEVDGLEDNDGLLLIGTTNHFDRLDPALSSRPSRFDRKYTFTDPKRKERREYAVYWQNKLRPNKGIKFPDELLDKVADQTDKFSFAYLKEAL
;
A
#
# COMPACT_ATOMS: atom_id res chain seq x y z
N MET A 1 10.64 17.98 6.99
CA MET A 1 11.77 17.39 7.73
C MET A 1 11.44 15.93 8.01
N TRP A 2 12.33 14.99 7.69
CA TRP A 2 12.13 13.57 7.99
C TRP A 2 12.38 13.30 9.48
N TYR A 3 11.51 12.54 10.12
CA TYR A 3 11.66 12.15 11.51
C TYR A 3 11.19 10.70 11.71
N PRO A 4 11.82 9.92 12.60
CA PRO A 4 11.30 8.64 13.02
C PRO A 4 9.91 8.83 13.65
N ASP A 5 8.92 8.08 13.16
CA ASP A 5 7.56 8.09 13.71
C ASP A 5 7.33 6.80 14.50
N GLN A 6 7.38 6.91 15.83
CA GLN A 6 7.19 5.76 16.73
C GLN A 6 5.79 5.15 16.60
N GLY A 7 4.74 5.97 16.42
CA GLY A 7 3.37 5.47 16.30
C GLY A 7 3.17 4.67 15.01
N LEU A 8 3.71 5.17 13.90
CA LEU A 8 3.73 4.43 12.63
C LEU A 8 4.54 3.15 12.77
N TRP A 9 5.73 3.21 13.39
CA TRP A 9 6.58 2.04 13.61
C TRP A 9 5.86 0.95 14.40
N GLU A 10 5.27 1.29 15.54
CA GLU A 10 4.50 0.34 16.35
C GLU A 10 3.31 -0.25 15.57
N SER A 11 2.63 0.56 14.76
CA SER A 11 1.55 0.07 13.90
C SER A 11 2.06 -0.88 12.80
N VAL A 12 3.24 -0.65 12.24
CA VAL A 12 3.87 -1.54 11.25
C VAL A 12 4.29 -2.85 11.91
N GLN A 13 4.89 -2.80 13.10
CA GLN A 13 5.32 -4.01 13.82
C GLN A 13 4.15 -4.92 14.20
N LYS A 14 2.97 -4.36 14.42
CA LYS A 14 1.73 -5.12 14.68
C LYS A 14 1.11 -5.73 13.42
N ALA A 15 1.50 -5.31 12.21
CA ALA A 15 0.94 -5.86 10.98
C ALA A 15 1.52 -7.25 10.68
N SER A 16 0.71 -8.14 10.14
CA SER A 16 1.15 -9.43 9.58
C SER A 16 0.31 -9.74 8.35
N TRP A 17 0.91 -10.36 7.34
CA TRP A 17 0.14 -10.87 6.20
C TRP A 17 -0.89 -11.94 6.59
N GLU A 18 -0.70 -12.59 7.74
CA GLU A 18 -1.66 -13.52 8.34
C GLU A 18 -2.93 -12.82 8.84
N ASP A 19 -2.81 -11.56 9.28
CA ASP A 19 -3.92 -10.74 9.77
C ASP A 19 -4.61 -9.95 8.65
N VAL A 20 -4.05 -9.98 7.44
CA VAL A 20 -4.62 -9.31 6.26
C VAL A 20 -5.63 -10.23 5.61
N ILE A 21 -6.91 -9.92 5.82
CA ILE A 21 -8.04 -10.62 5.22
C ILE A 21 -8.21 -10.11 3.78
N LEU A 22 -7.69 -10.88 2.83
CA LEU A 22 -7.78 -10.68 1.39
C LEU A 22 -7.74 -12.05 0.71
N ASP A 23 -8.22 -12.10 -0.53
CA ASP A 23 -8.08 -13.26 -1.42
C ASP A 23 -6.63 -13.78 -1.44
N GLU A 24 -6.44 -15.08 -1.21
CA GLU A 24 -5.11 -15.68 -1.06
C GLU A 24 -4.26 -15.58 -2.33
N ASP A 25 -4.89 -15.72 -3.51
CA ASP A 25 -4.18 -15.57 -4.78
C ASP A 25 -3.77 -14.11 -5.01
N PHE A 26 -4.60 -13.15 -4.59
CA PHE A 26 -4.23 -11.74 -4.58
C PHE A 26 -3.03 -11.46 -3.66
N LYS A 27 -3.04 -11.97 -2.42
CA LYS A 27 -1.90 -11.86 -1.48
C LYS A 27 -0.65 -12.51 -2.05
N GLY A 28 -0.78 -13.70 -2.63
CA GLY A 28 0.33 -14.44 -3.26
C GLY A 28 0.97 -13.66 -4.40
N ARG A 29 0.16 -13.09 -5.30
CA ARG A 29 0.68 -12.26 -6.41
C ARG A 29 1.38 -11.01 -5.91
N LEU A 30 0.76 -10.26 -4.99
CA LEU A 30 1.34 -9.03 -4.44
C LEU A 30 2.64 -9.30 -3.69
N THR A 31 2.68 -10.34 -2.85
CA THR A 31 3.89 -10.70 -2.09
C THR A 31 5.01 -11.21 -2.97
N SER A 32 4.69 -12.01 -4.00
CA SER A 32 5.69 -12.48 -4.95
C SER A 32 6.31 -11.33 -5.75
N ASP A 33 5.51 -10.33 -6.14
CA ASP A 33 5.96 -9.18 -6.94
C ASP A 33 7.07 -8.39 -6.23
N TYR A 34 6.81 -7.81 -5.05
CA TYR A 34 7.85 -7.01 -4.37
C TYR A 34 9.04 -7.85 -3.88
N ARG A 35 8.81 -9.10 -3.45
CA ARG A 35 9.92 -9.99 -3.04
C ARG A 35 10.81 -10.35 -4.22
N SER A 36 10.22 -10.65 -5.37
CA SER A 36 10.96 -10.96 -6.60
C SER A 36 11.73 -9.75 -7.11
N PHE A 37 11.15 -8.55 -7.02
CA PHE A 37 11.83 -7.30 -7.36
C PHE A 37 13.16 -7.13 -6.63
N PHE A 38 13.14 -7.25 -5.29
CA PHE A 38 14.37 -7.10 -4.50
C PHE A 38 15.37 -8.24 -4.74
N LYS A 39 14.90 -9.47 -4.98
CA LYS A 39 15.78 -10.61 -5.30
C LYS A 39 16.41 -10.53 -6.70
N SER A 40 15.84 -9.73 -7.60
CA SER A 40 16.22 -9.72 -9.02
C SER A 40 17.21 -8.63 -9.39
N GLU A 41 17.79 -7.90 -8.43
CA GLU A 41 18.77 -6.81 -8.68
C GLU A 41 19.79 -7.16 -9.77
N LYS A 42 20.45 -8.31 -9.62
CA LYS A 42 21.46 -8.78 -10.58
C LYS A 42 20.89 -8.92 -11.98
N THR A 43 19.69 -9.47 -12.11
CA THR A 43 19.01 -9.62 -13.41
C THR A 43 18.75 -8.28 -14.08
N TYR A 44 18.33 -7.25 -13.32
CA TYR A 44 18.15 -5.91 -13.87
C TYR A 44 19.47 -5.33 -14.39
N LYS A 45 20.55 -5.45 -13.59
CA LYS A 45 21.89 -4.98 -13.95
C LYS A 45 22.45 -5.71 -15.18
N ASP A 46 22.36 -7.03 -15.22
CA ASP A 46 22.86 -7.85 -16.34
C ASP A 46 22.11 -7.54 -17.66
N LEU A 47 20.83 -7.15 -17.58
CA LEU A 47 20.02 -6.75 -18.73
C LEU A 47 20.12 -5.24 -19.06
N ALA A 48 20.93 -4.47 -18.33
CA ALA A 48 21.06 -3.01 -18.47
C ALA A 48 19.71 -2.26 -18.45
N VAL A 49 18.78 -2.71 -17.60
CA VAL A 49 17.48 -2.05 -17.37
C VAL A 49 17.44 -1.44 -15.97
N PRO A 50 16.79 -0.27 -15.77
CA PRO A 50 16.71 0.36 -14.46
C PRO A 50 16.06 -0.55 -13.42
N TRP A 51 16.72 -0.75 -12.27
CA TRP A 51 16.22 -1.57 -11.17
C TRP A 51 15.23 -0.78 -10.31
N LYS A 52 14.09 -0.42 -10.91
CA LYS A 52 12.98 0.25 -10.22
C LYS A 52 11.65 -0.45 -10.46
N ARG A 53 10.72 -0.32 -9.52
CA ARG A 53 9.36 -0.89 -9.64
C ARG A 53 8.34 0.07 -9.05
N GLY A 54 7.26 0.32 -9.79
CA GLY A 54 6.09 1.04 -9.30
C GLY A 54 4.88 0.14 -9.10
N LEU A 55 4.35 0.08 -7.88
CA LEU A 55 3.08 -0.55 -7.54
C LEU A 55 2.04 0.53 -7.23
N ILE A 56 0.81 0.38 -7.73
CA ILE A 56 -0.31 1.23 -7.32
C ILE A 56 -1.52 0.43 -6.85
N PHE A 57 -2.02 0.80 -5.68
CA PHE A 57 -3.17 0.17 -5.03
C PHE A 57 -4.42 1.00 -5.30
N LEU A 58 -5.41 0.38 -5.95
CA LEU A 58 -6.62 1.03 -6.47
C LEU A 58 -7.84 0.60 -5.67
N GLY A 59 -8.64 1.57 -5.22
CA GLY A 59 -9.99 1.35 -4.71
C GLY A 59 -10.06 0.48 -3.44
N GLY A 60 -11.29 0.12 -3.05
CA GLY A 60 -11.58 -0.90 -2.03
C GLY A 60 -10.91 -0.75 -0.66
N ASN A 61 -10.86 -1.88 0.05
CA ASN A 61 -10.45 -1.95 1.45
C ASN A 61 -9.12 -2.70 1.60
N GLY A 62 -8.41 -2.48 2.70
CA GLY A 62 -7.21 -3.26 3.03
C GLY A 62 -5.90 -2.73 2.44
N LYS A 63 -5.90 -1.61 1.72
CA LYS A 63 -4.69 -0.96 1.18
C LYS A 63 -3.67 -0.61 2.27
N THR A 64 -4.11 0.15 3.28
CA THR A 64 -3.24 0.63 4.37
C THR A 64 -2.66 -0.51 5.21
N ILE A 65 -3.44 -1.54 5.55
CA ILE A 65 -2.92 -2.68 6.31
C ILE A 65 -1.96 -3.52 5.46
N SER A 66 -2.22 -3.66 4.15
CA SER A 66 -1.30 -4.31 3.22
C SER A 66 0.01 -3.55 3.08
N LEU A 67 -0.02 -2.21 3.00
CA LEU A 67 1.19 -1.38 3.02
C LEU A 67 2.03 -1.65 4.26
N LYS A 68 1.43 -1.63 5.45
CA LYS A 68 2.12 -1.90 6.71
C LYS A 68 2.71 -3.31 6.74
N ALA A 69 1.98 -4.31 6.23
CA ALA A 69 2.47 -5.67 6.11
C ALA A 69 3.68 -5.76 5.16
N ILE A 70 3.67 -5.04 4.04
CA ILE A 70 4.82 -4.93 3.12
C ILE A 70 6.02 -4.28 3.82
N MET A 71 5.83 -3.12 4.46
CA MET A 71 6.89 -2.39 5.17
C MET A 71 7.56 -3.22 6.27
N LYS A 72 6.83 -4.15 6.90
CA LYS A 72 7.39 -5.10 7.88
C LYS A 72 8.07 -6.30 7.22
N ASP A 73 7.50 -6.80 6.13
CA ASP A 73 8.01 -7.97 5.43
C ASP A 73 9.35 -7.67 4.76
N VAL A 74 9.43 -6.53 4.06
CA VAL A 74 10.63 -6.07 3.38
C VAL A 74 11.75 -5.83 4.40
N LYS A 75 12.97 -6.28 4.08
CA LYS A 75 14.17 -6.12 4.93
C LYS A 75 15.02 -4.92 4.51
N VAL A 76 14.34 -3.89 3.99
CA VAL A 76 14.93 -2.64 3.53
C VAL A 76 14.22 -1.45 4.19
N PRO A 77 14.86 -0.28 4.28
CA PRO A 77 14.21 0.92 4.79
C PRO A 77 12.89 1.22 4.07
N SER A 78 11.92 1.72 4.83
CA SER A 78 10.64 2.19 4.30
C SER A 78 10.45 3.66 4.64
N LEU A 79 10.29 4.50 3.62
CA LEU A 79 10.02 5.92 3.73
C LEU A 79 8.54 6.17 3.50
N TYR A 80 7.87 6.70 4.52
CA TYR A 80 6.44 6.99 4.47
C TYR A 80 6.19 8.49 4.30
N VAL A 81 5.61 8.89 3.18
CA VAL A 81 5.35 10.29 2.87
C VAL A 81 3.98 10.68 3.36
N LYS A 82 3.93 11.75 4.17
CA LYS A 82 2.66 12.35 4.65
C LYS A 82 2.26 13.62 3.89
N SER A 83 3.21 14.29 3.25
CA SER A 83 2.98 15.56 2.53
C SER A 83 4.14 15.88 1.59
N PHE A 84 3.84 16.56 0.50
CA PHE A 84 4.84 17.18 -0.38
C PHE A 84 5.22 18.61 0.02
N HIS A 85 4.51 19.20 0.98
CA HIS A 85 4.75 20.59 1.36
C HIS A 85 6.15 20.77 1.95
N SER A 86 6.85 21.76 1.42
CA SER A 86 8.10 22.27 1.97
C SER A 86 8.04 23.81 2.02
N TRP A 87 8.91 24.42 2.82
CA TRP A 87 9.03 25.89 2.88
C TRP A 87 9.33 26.51 1.50
N SER A 88 9.98 25.75 0.63
CA SER A 88 10.36 26.16 -0.73
C SER A 88 9.35 25.71 -1.80
N GLY A 89 8.14 25.28 -1.39
CA GLY A 89 7.09 24.79 -2.27
C GLY A 89 7.13 23.28 -2.52
N ASP A 90 6.07 22.76 -3.12
CA ASP A 90 5.86 21.31 -3.33
C ASP A 90 6.90 20.70 -4.26
N GLN A 91 7.33 21.43 -5.29
CA GLN A 91 8.39 20.96 -6.19
C GLN A 91 9.67 20.61 -5.42
N ALA A 92 10.10 21.50 -4.52
CA ALA A 92 11.28 21.27 -3.70
C ALA A 92 11.07 20.13 -2.69
N GLY A 93 9.87 20.01 -2.12
CA GLY A 93 9.54 18.92 -1.21
C GLY A 93 9.53 17.55 -1.88
N ILE A 94 8.90 17.45 -3.06
CA ILE A 94 8.94 16.27 -3.93
C ILE A 94 10.38 15.88 -4.23
N LYS A 95 11.21 16.82 -4.68
CA LYS A 95 12.62 16.56 -4.97
C LYS A 95 13.37 16.02 -3.76
N GLN A 96 13.23 16.67 -2.59
CA GLN A 96 13.89 16.23 -1.35
C GLN A 96 13.45 14.83 -0.90
N ILE A 97 12.19 14.46 -1.14
CA ILE A 97 11.67 13.12 -0.83
C ILE A 97 12.36 12.08 -1.69
N PHE A 98 12.46 12.30 -3.00
CA PHE A 98 13.11 11.37 -3.92
C PHE A 98 14.62 11.31 -3.74
N GLU A 99 15.29 12.44 -3.51
CA GLU A 99 16.72 12.48 -3.15
C GLU A 99 16.99 11.65 -1.88
N ARG A 100 16.14 11.77 -0.86
CA ARG A 100 16.27 10.95 0.35
C ARG A 100 16.04 9.47 0.04
N ALA A 101 15.07 9.14 -0.79
CA ALA A 101 14.78 7.75 -1.15
C ALA A 101 15.92 7.11 -1.95
N ARG A 102 16.53 7.86 -2.88
CA ARG A 102 17.76 7.43 -3.61
C ARG A 102 18.93 7.20 -2.64
N ALA A 103 19.11 8.07 -1.65
CA ALA A 103 20.17 7.92 -0.65
C ALA A 103 19.98 6.70 0.29
N GLU A 104 18.74 6.22 0.44
CA GLU A 104 18.38 5.07 1.27
C GLU A 104 18.22 3.77 0.46
N ALA A 105 18.41 3.82 -0.87
CA ALA A 105 18.22 2.69 -1.74
C ALA A 105 19.19 1.52 -1.38
N PRO A 106 18.73 0.25 -1.43
CA PRO A 106 17.38 -0.18 -1.82
C PRO A 106 16.36 0.13 -0.73
N CYS A 107 15.19 0.67 -1.10
CA CYS A 107 14.15 1.05 -0.14
C CYS A 107 12.73 0.96 -0.72
N VAL A 108 11.74 1.05 0.16
CA VAL A 108 10.33 1.25 -0.20
C VAL A 108 9.96 2.72 0.01
N LEU A 109 9.44 3.39 -1.02
CA LEU A 109 8.86 4.73 -0.91
C LEU A 109 7.33 4.63 -0.98
N VAL A 110 6.67 4.94 0.14
CA VAL A 110 5.22 4.82 0.29
C VAL A 110 4.55 6.19 0.17
N LEU A 111 3.60 6.29 -0.76
CA LEU A 111 2.75 7.44 -1.01
C LEU A 111 1.29 7.03 -0.80
N GLU A 112 0.78 7.19 0.42
CA GLU A 112 -0.64 6.90 0.70
C GLU A 112 -1.53 8.06 0.26
N ASP A 113 -2.72 7.73 -0.24
CA ASP A 113 -3.74 8.67 -0.73
C ASP A 113 -3.16 9.68 -1.71
N LEU A 114 -2.55 9.15 -2.78
CA LEU A 114 -1.83 9.92 -3.78
C LEU A 114 -2.71 11.00 -4.42
N ASP A 115 -4.03 10.77 -4.52
CA ASP A 115 -5.02 11.75 -4.99
C ASP A 115 -5.21 12.96 -4.05
N SER A 116 -4.72 12.87 -2.81
CA SER A 116 -4.62 14.01 -1.89
C SER A 116 -3.27 14.72 -1.95
N LEU A 117 -2.21 13.99 -2.34
CA LEU A 117 -0.85 14.53 -2.42
C LEU A 117 -0.60 15.25 -3.75
N VAL A 118 -1.13 14.72 -4.85
CA VAL A 118 -0.89 15.19 -6.21
C VAL A 118 -2.05 16.07 -6.68
N ASN A 119 -1.73 17.31 -7.10
CA ASN A 119 -2.65 18.28 -7.66
C ASN A 119 -2.09 18.87 -8.96
N ASP A 120 -2.84 19.70 -9.67
CA ASP A 120 -2.43 20.23 -10.98
C ASP A 120 -1.12 21.03 -10.94
N ASP A 121 -0.83 21.71 -9.82
CA ASP A 121 0.39 22.51 -9.66
C ASP A 121 1.64 21.66 -9.46
N ASN A 122 1.52 20.51 -8.78
CA ASN A 122 2.66 19.67 -8.41
C ASN A 122 2.79 18.37 -9.23
N ARG A 123 1.76 18.00 -10.00
CA ARG A 123 1.67 16.75 -10.78
C ARG A 123 2.85 16.56 -11.72
N SER A 124 3.19 17.56 -12.53
CA SER A 124 4.28 17.45 -13.50
C SER A 124 5.63 17.18 -12.82
N PHE A 125 5.90 17.83 -11.69
CA PHE A 125 7.12 17.62 -10.90
C PHE A 125 7.17 16.23 -10.28
N PHE A 126 6.05 15.77 -9.71
CA PHE A 126 5.93 14.41 -9.19
C PHE A 126 6.22 13.36 -10.27
N LEU A 127 5.60 13.50 -11.44
CA LEU A 127 5.79 12.57 -12.55
C LEU A 127 7.22 12.55 -13.07
N ASN A 128 7.90 13.70 -13.10
CA ASN A 128 9.30 13.78 -13.50
C ASN A 128 10.22 12.99 -12.55
N GLU A 129 9.99 13.08 -11.24
CA GLU A 129 10.75 12.28 -10.27
C GLU A 129 10.46 10.78 -10.38
N VAL A 130 9.21 10.38 -10.64
CA VAL A 130 8.82 8.97 -10.82
C VAL A 130 9.39 8.36 -12.10
N ASP A 131 9.31 9.12 -13.21
CA ASP A 131 9.86 8.70 -14.50
C ASP A 131 11.36 8.45 -14.38
N GLY A 132 12.05 9.23 -13.54
CA GLY A 132 13.46 9.03 -13.22
C GLY A 132 14.35 9.55 -14.32
N LEU A 133 14.27 10.86 -14.61
CA LEU A 133 15.37 11.56 -15.30
C LEU A 133 16.69 11.41 -14.50
N GLU A 134 16.58 11.16 -13.19
CA GLU A 134 17.64 10.75 -12.29
C GLU A 134 17.53 9.25 -11.94
N ASP A 135 18.64 8.65 -11.49
CA ASP A 135 18.73 7.21 -11.22
C ASP A 135 17.88 6.79 -10.01
N ASN A 136 16.76 6.11 -10.28
CA ASN A 136 15.86 5.55 -9.28
C ASN A 136 16.15 4.07 -9.00
N ASP A 137 17.38 3.60 -9.23
CA ASP A 137 17.80 2.23 -8.93
C ASP A 137 17.57 1.85 -7.45
N GLY A 138 17.06 0.63 -7.23
CA GLY A 138 16.75 0.07 -5.91
C GLY A 138 15.44 0.57 -5.28
N LEU A 139 14.70 1.47 -5.95
CA LEU A 139 13.44 1.99 -5.41
C LEU A 139 12.22 1.12 -5.78
N LEU A 140 11.51 0.68 -4.73
CA LEU A 140 10.14 0.21 -4.84
C LEU A 140 9.17 1.34 -4.44
N LEU A 141 8.54 1.96 -5.43
CA LEU A 141 7.50 2.96 -5.21
C LEU A 141 6.14 2.28 -5.02
N ILE A 142 5.44 2.58 -3.92
CA ILE A 142 4.08 2.10 -3.70
C ILE A 142 3.15 3.28 -3.46
N GLY A 143 2.21 3.49 -4.38
CA GLY A 143 1.14 4.48 -4.27
C GLY A 143 -0.20 3.84 -3.89
N THR A 144 -1.04 4.55 -3.16
CA THR A 144 -2.46 4.17 -2.99
C THR A 144 -3.37 5.28 -3.49
N THR A 145 -4.55 4.93 -3.97
CA THR A 145 -5.57 5.91 -4.35
C THR A 145 -6.96 5.29 -4.38
N ASN A 146 -7.96 6.11 -4.07
CA ASN A 146 -9.37 5.78 -4.31
C ASN A 146 -9.89 6.38 -5.64
N HIS A 147 -9.17 7.33 -6.21
CA HIS A 147 -9.56 8.11 -7.38
C HIS A 147 -8.46 8.11 -8.45
N PHE A 148 -8.20 6.93 -9.02
CA PHE A 148 -7.13 6.77 -10.02
C PHE A 148 -7.36 7.62 -11.28
N ASP A 149 -8.62 7.89 -11.62
CA ASP A 149 -9.03 8.78 -12.70
C ASP A 149 -8.55 10.23 -12.51
N ARG A 150 -8.38 10.69 -11.26
CA ARG A 150 -7.92 12.05 -10.94
C ARG A 150 -6.41 12.21 -11.03
N LEU A 151 -5.67 11.11 -10.98
CA LEU A 151 -4.22 11.14 -10.80
C LEU A 151 -3.43 11.41 -12.08
N ASP A 152 -4.00 11.17 -13.26
CA ASP A 152 -3.60 11.61 -14.62
C ASP A 152 -3.89 10.47 -15.62
N PRO A 153 -4.58 10.71 -16.75
CA PRO A 153 -4.63 9.77 -17.87
C PRO A 153 -3.25 9.21 -18.29
N ALA A 154 -2.15 9.97 -18.14
CA ALA A 154 -0.79 9.55 -18.46
C ALA A 154 -0.19 8.55 -17.46
N LEU A 155 -0.57 8.58 -16.18
CA LEU A 155 -0.19 7.54 -15.20
C LEU A 155 -0.81 6.18 -15.53
N SER A 156 -1.99 6.20 -16.16
CA SER A 156 -2.68 4.98 -16.57
C SER A 156 -2.08 4.31 -17.81
N SER A 157 -1.44 5.11 -18.68
CA SER A 157 -1.04 4.74 -20.04
C SER A 157 0.47 4.58 -20.25
N ARG A 158 1.32 5.04 -19.31
CA ARG A 158 2.78 4.86 -19.38
C ARG A 158 3.28 3.77 -18.43
N PRO A 159 3.85 2.68 -18.96
CA PRO A 159 4.33 1.55 -18.14
C PRO A 159 5.48 1.87 -17.17
N SER A 160 6.15 3.02 -17.29
CA SER A 160 7.40 3.35 -16.58
C SER A 160 7.23 3.90 -15.16
N ARG A 161 5.99 4.15 -14.72
CA ARG A 161 5.64 4.86 -13.47
C ARG A 161 5.05 3.94 -12.41
N PHE A 162 3.92 3.32 -12.75
CA PHE A 162 3.26 2.28 -11.97
C PHE A 162 2.96 1.09 -12.87
N ASP A 163 3.99 0.27 -13.08
CA ASP A 163 4.03 -0.91 -13.94
C ASP A 163 3.13 -2.06 -13.43
N ARG A 164 2.67 -1.99 -12.18
CA ARG A 164 1.81 -2.99 -11.54
C ARG A 164 0.63 -2.34 -10.83
N LYS A 165 -0.58 -2.77 -11.20
CA LYS A 165 -1.84 -2.28 -10.63
C LYS A 165 -2.47 -3.39 -9.80
N TYR A 166 -2.73 -3.10 -8.53
CA TYR A 166 -3.41 -3.99 -7.60
C TYR A 166 -4.76 -3.37 -7.21
N THR A 167 -5.84 -3.88 -7.79
CA THR A 167 -7.20 -3.43 -7.48
C THR A 167 -7.71 -4.16 -6.25
N PHE A 168 -7.94 -3.41 -5.17
CA PHE A 168 -8.60 -3.90 -3.98
C PHE A 168 -10.10 -3.73 -4.19
N THR A 169 -10.85 -4.80 -3.96
CA THR A 169 -12.31 -4.80 -4.07
C THR A 169 -12.95 -4.91 -2.69
N ASP A 170 -14.28 -4.78 -2.65
CA ASP A 170 -15.01 -5.16 -1.45
C ASP A 170 -14.84 -6.65 -1.15
N PRO A 171 -14.86 -7.04 0.15
CA PRO A 171 -14.69 -8.43 0.56
C PRO A 171 -15.81 -9.29 -0.02
N LYS A 172 -15.44 -10.43 -0.62
CA LYS A 172 -16.44 -11.43 -1.03
C LYS A 172 -16.92 -12.17 0.23
N ARG A 173 -17.92 -13.02 0.06
CA ARG A 173 -18.52 -13.79 1.16
C ARG A 173 -17.47 -14.49 2.05
N LYS A 174 -16.42 -15.06 1.45
CA LYS A 174 -15.35 -15.76 2.17
C LYS A 174 -14.60 -14.80 3.11
N GLU A 175 -14.15 -13.67 2.59
CA GLU A 175 -13.42 -12.64 3.35
C GLU A 175 -14.32 -12.01 4.44
N ARG A 176 -15.62 -11.83 4.18
CA ARG A 176 -16.57 -11.37 5.21
C ARG A 176 -16.71 -12.37 6.35
N ARG A 177 -16.73 -13.67 6.05
CA ARG A 177 -16.74 -14.74 7.06
C ARG A 177 -15.45 -14.76 7.87
N GLU A 178 -14.29 -14.64 7.21
CA GLU A 178 -12.98 -14.53 7.88
C GLU A 178 -12.91 -13.29 8.79
N TYR A 179 -13.52 -12.18 8.37
CA TYR A 179 -13.65 -10.98 9.20
C TYR A 179 -14.52 -11.22 10.44
N ALA A 180 -15.61 -11.96 10.31
CA ALA A 180 -16.42 -12.38 11.46
C ALA A 180 -15.61 -13.27 12.43
N VAL A 181 -14.79 -14.19 11.92
CA VAL A 181 -13.88 -15.03 12.74
C VAL A 181 -12.85 -14.18 13.48
N TYR A 182 -12.29 -13.17 12.81
CA TYR A 182 -11.39 -12.20 13.45
C TYR A 182 -12.06 -11.52 14.65
N TRP A 183 -13.29 -11.02 14.48
CA TRP A 183 -14.05 -10.39 15.57
C TRP A 183 -14.45 -11.37 16.67
N GLN A 184 -14.85 -12.58 16.32
CA GLN A 184 -15.12 -13.65 17.28
C GLN A 184 -13.89 -13.90 18.18
N ASN A 185 -12.70 -14.01 17.61
CA ASN A 185 -11.46 -14.19 18.36
C ASN A 185 -11.13 -12.97 19.23
N LYS A 186 -11.34 -11.77 18.70
CA LYS A 186 -11.09 -10.52 19.41
C LYS A 186 -12.03 -10.32 20.61
N LEU A 187 -13.28 -10.78 20.51
CA LEU A 187 -14.28 -10.68 21.57
C LEU A 187 -14.19 -11.85 22.58
N ARG A 188 -13.48 -12.93 22.26
CA ARG A 188 -13.33 -14.12 23.14
C ARG A 188 -12.95 -13.80 24.59
N PRO A 189 -12.10 -12.81 24.91
CA PRO A 189 -11.80 -12.45 26.30
C PRO A 189 -13.00 -11.86 27.06
N ASN A 190 -14.01 -11.32 26.37
CA ASN A 190 -15.18 -10.71 26.98
C ASN A 190 -16.27 -11.76 27.25
N LYS A 191 -16.31 -12.28 28.49
CA LYS A 191 -17.25 -13.32 28.91
C LYS A 191 -18.73 -12.94 28.82
N GLY A 192 -19.05 -11.64 28.71
CA GLY A 192 -20.42 -11.14 28.58
C GLY A 192 -20.97 -11.16 27.16
N ILE A 193 -20.12 -11.33 26.15
CA ILE A 193 -20.51 -11.31 24.74
C ILE A 193 -20.34 -12.70 24.15
N LYS A 194 -21.41 -13.24 23.56
CA LYS A 194 -21.38 -14.52 22.84
C LYS A 194 -21.41 -14.25 21.35
N PHE A 195 -20.38 -14.71 20.63
CA PHE A 195 -20.34 -14.72 19.17
C PHE A 195 -20.18 -16.18 18.70
N PRO A 196 -21.26 -16.98 18.66
CA PRO A 196 -21.18 -18.39 18.27
C PRO A 196 -20.92 -18.56 16.76
N ASP A 197 -20.42 -19.74 16.37
CA ASP A 197 -20.07 -20.06 14.98
C ASP A 197 -21.24 -19.92 14.01
N GLU A 198 -22.47 -20.13 14.48
CA GLU A 198 -23.71 -19.94 13.70
C GLU A 198 -23.90 -18.50 13.20
N LEU A 199 -23.30 -17.51 13.86
CA LEU A 199 -23.35 -16.11 13.42
C LEU A 199 -22.33 -15.81 12.32
N LEU A 200 -21.26 -16.60 12.16
CA LEU A 200 -20.20 -16.32 11.19
C LEU A 200 -20.74 -16.32 9.76
N ASP A 201 -21.50 -17.35 9.40
CA ASP A 201 -22.13 -17.45 8.09
C ASP A 201 -23.27 -16.45 7.92
N LYS A 202 -24.06 -16.19 8.98
CA LYS A 202 -25.10 -15.14 8.95
C LYS A 202 -24.54 -13.76 8.67
N VAL A 203 -23.45 -13.38 9.34
CA VAL A 203 -22.75 -12.12 9.09
C VAL A 203 -22.30 -12.07 7.65
N ALA A 204 -21.62 -13.10 7.15
CA ALA A 204 -21.12 -13.14 5.78
C ALA A 204 -22.22 -12.99 4.72
N ASP A 205 -23.40 -13.59 4.97
CA ASP A 205 -24.55 -13.58 4.08
C ASP A 205 -25.35 -12.27 4.14
N GLN A 206 -25.52 -11.67 5.33
CA GLN A 206 -26.33 -10.46 5.52
C GLN A 206 -25.57 -9.16 5.22
N THR A 207 -24.24 -9.21 5.13
CA THR A 207 -23.39 -8.04 4.90
C THR A 207 -22.90 -7.97 3.45
N ASP A 208 -23.72 -8.42 2.50
CA ASP A 208 -23.35 -8.34 1.10
C ASP A 208 -23.05 -6.90 0.67
N LYS A 209 -21.96 -6.73 -0.09
CA LYS A 209 -21.39 -5.43 -0.52
C LYS A 209 -20.87 -4.54 0.61
N PHE A 210 -20.79 -5.01 1.86
CA PHE A 210 -20.19 -4.21 2.92
C PHE A 210 -18.67 -4.16 2.76
N SER A 211 -18.13 -2.96 2.94
CA SER A 211 -16.69 -2.74 3.09
C SER A 211 -16.21 -3.25 4.46
N PHE A 212 -14.90 -3.44 4.67
CA PHE A 212 -14.39 -3.77 6.02
C PHE A 212 -14.69 -2.68 7.05
N ALA A 213 -14.80 -1.42 6.64
CA ALA A 213 -15.21 -0.33 7.52
C ALA A 213 -16.69 -0.48 7.92
N TYR A 214 -17.59 -0.78 6.97
CA TYR A 214 -19.00 -1.04 7.30
C TYR A 214 -19.19 -2.30 8.13
N LEU A 215 -18.43 -3.36 7.87
CA LEU A 215 -18.45 -4.59 8.69
C LEU A 215 -18.03 -4.31 10.13
N LYS A 216 -17.04 -3.44 10.34
CA LYS A 216 -16.61 -3.04 11.68
C LYS A 216 -17.71 -2.31 12.46
N GLU A 217 -18.50 -1.47 11.81
CA GLU A 217 -19.59 -0.73 12.46
C GLU A 217 -20.82 -1.61 12.70
N ALA A 218 -20.97 -2.71 11.96
CA ALA A 218 -22.08 -3.65 12.08
C ALA A 218 -21.87 -4.76 13.12
N LEU A 219 -20.63 -4.97 13.59
CA LEU A 219 -20.22 -6.03 14.52
C LEU A 219 -19.85 -5.47 15.90
#